data_AF-A0A938SCR2-F1
#
_entry.id   AF-A0A938SCR2-F1
#
_cell.length_a   1.000
_cell.length_b   1.000
_cell.length_c   1.000
_cell.angle_alpha   90.00
_cell.angle_beta   90.00
_cell.angle_gamma   90.00
#
_symmetry.space_group_name_H-M   'P 1'
#
loop_
_entity.id
_entity.type
_entity.pdbx_description
1 polymer ?
#
loop_
_entity_poly.entity_id
_entity_poly.type
_entity_poly.pdbx_seq_one_letter_code
_entity_poly.pdbx_strand_id
1 'polypeptide(L)'
;MDIHQLLSAVGSLVLLGAIVQMATGQTEGDVLKPLRRGHPRLMVLDEDIGRVKKAIETDKVARQWHERLRADAEKMLTDPPVEHKLIGPRLLDKSRTALHRVSTLAGLYRLDGDKRFAERAVKEMLTAAAFPDWNPRHFLDTAEMTNALALGYDWLYDVLSADDRATIRTAIVEKGLKPGQQVYAKASGWHKSIHNWNQVCNGGLTVGALAIADEEPELARGIIQSARASIPLAMKSFAPDGGCPEGPGYWGYATRYNVFYLAA
;
A
#
# COMPACT_ATOMS: atom_id res chain seq x y z
N MET A 1 53.38 4.96 5.36
CA MET A 1 52.06 5.07 6.01
C MET A 1 51.06 4.46 5.04
N ASP A 2 50.56 3.28 5.38
CA ASP A 2 49.91 2.35 4.45
C ASP A 2 48.41 2.71 4.26
N ILE A 3 47.90 2.64 3.04
CA ILE A 3 46.50 2.88 2.66
C ILE A 3 45.54 1.99 3.46
N HIS A 4 46.02 0.84 3.94
CA HIS A 4 45.26 -0.04 4.82
C HIS A 4 45.02 0.51 6.25
N GLN A 5 45.83 1.45 6.75
CA GLN A 5 45.60 2.09 8.05
C GLN A 5 44.65 3.31 7.97
N LEU A 6 44.47 3.90 6.78
CA LEU A 6 43.49 4.98 6.58
C LEU A 6 42.04 4.44 6.49
N LEU A 7 41.87 3.23 5.97
CA LEU A 7 40.56 2.60 5.79
C LEU A 7 39.98 1.98 7.09
N SER A 8 40.81 1.64 8.07
CA SER A 8 40.33 1.20 9.39
C SER A 8 39.82 2.36 10.25
N ALA A 9 40.38 3.56 10.11
CA ALA A 9 39.98 4.74 10.89
C ALA A 9 38.63 5.35 10.44
N VAL A 10 38.29 5.26 9.14
CA VAL A 10 37.01 5.76 8.62
C VAL A 10 35.86 4.78 8.89
N GLY A 11 36.14 3.46 8.90
CA GLY A 11 35.15 2.44 9.24
C GLY A 11 34.70 2.46 10.71
N SER A 12 35.59 2.85 11.63
CA SER A 12 35.26 2.91 13.07
C SER A 12 34.45 4.15 13.47
N LEU A 13 34.48 5.25 12.72
CA LEU A 13 33.68 6.45 13.01
C LEU A 13 32.23 6.35 12.50
N VAL A 14 31.99 5.61 11.41
CA VAL A 14 30.63 5.37 10.88
C VAL A 14 29.87 4.34 11.75
N LEU A 15 30.57 3.36 12.34
CA LEU A 15 29.94 2.43 13.29
C LEU A 15 29.64 3.07 14.66
N LEU A 16 30.46 4.01 15.14
CA LEU A 16 30.18 4.71 16.39
C LEU A 16 29.01 5.71 16.28
N GLY A 17 28.79 6.31 15.10
CA GLY A 17 27.61 7.14 14.84
C GLY A 17 26.29 6.36 14.90
N ALA A 18 26.28 5.10 14.43
CA ALA A 18 25.09 4.25 14.46
C ALA A 18 24.77 3.67 15.84
N ILE A 19 25.78 3.46 16.69
CA ILE A 19 25.59 2.88 18.03
C ILE A 19 25.11 3.93 19.05
N VAL A 20 25.45 5.21 18.89
CA VAL A 20 24.98 6.28 19.79
C VAL A 20 23.48 6.58 19.61
N GLN A 21 22.90 6.31 18.44
CA GLN A 21 21.46 6.47 18.21
C GLN A 21 20.60 5.38 18.86
N MET A 22 21.17 4.21 19.17
CA MET A 22 20.46 3.13 19.85
C MET A 22 20.37 3.31 21.38
N ALA A 23 21.09 4.28 21.95
CA ALA A 23 21.16 4.49 23.41
C ALA A 23 20.37 5.70 23.91
N THR A 24 19.73 6.47 23.02
CA THR A 24 18.77 7.49 23.43
C THR A 24 17.38 7.02 23.02
N GLY A 25 16.52 6.78 23.99
CA GLY A 25 15.08 6.62 23.77
C GLY A 25 14.52 7.91 23.19
N GLN A 26 14.78 8.17 21.92
CA GLN A 26 14.10 9.20 21.17
C GLN A 26 12.64 8.79 21.15
N THR A 27 11.81 9.57 21.83
CA THR A 27 10.42 9.75 21.44
C THR A 27 10.44 9.99 19.93
N GLU A 28 10.08 8.96 19.14
CA GLU A 28 10.02 9.06 17.69
C GLU A 28 9.21 10.33 17.38
N GLY A 29 9.82 11.28 16.68
CA GLY A 29 9.09 12.46 16.23
C GLY A 29 7.82 12.06 15.48
N ASP A 30 6.82 12.94 15.46
CA ASP A 30 5.53 12.70 14.79
C ASP A 30 5.72 11.93 13.46
N VAL A 31 5.21 10.69 13.41
CA VAL A 31 5.39 9.77 12.27
C VAL A 31 4.78 10.29 10.96
N LEU A 32 3.88 11.28 11.04
CA LEU A 32 3.26 11.95 9.90
C LEU A 32 3.92 13.28 9.55
N LYS A 33 4.94 13.73 10.29
CA LYS A 33 5.72 14.93 9.95
C LYS A 33 6.24 14.96 8.50
N PRO A 34 6.72 13.84 7.90
CA PRO A 34 7.21 13.86 6.51
C PRO A 34 6.10 13.70 5.46
N LEU A 35 4.82 13.64 5.86
CA LEU A 35 3.70 13.45 4.94
C LEU A 35 3.64 14.59 3.91
N ARG A 36 3.62 14.24 2.62
CA ARG A 36 3.41 15.23 1.55
C ARG A 36 1.98 15.78 1.63
N ARG A 37 1.84 17.09 1.44
CA ARG A 37 0.52 17.75 1.43
C ARG A 37 -0.18 17.52 0.09
N GLY A 38 -1.50 17.36 0.12
CA GLY A 38 -2.31 17.19 -1.09
C GLY A 38 -2.19 15.79 -1.67
N HIS A 39 -2.84 15.59 -2.82
CA HIS A 39 -2.87 14.32 -3.53
C HIS A 39 -2.47 14.56 -4.99
N PRO A 40 -1.89 13.56 -5.68
CA PRO A 40 -1.49 12.25 -5.16
C PRO A 40 -0.19 12.32 -4.33
N ARG A 41 -0.10 11.51 -3.27
CA ARG A 41 1.09 11.42 -2.41
C ARG A 41 1.69 10.02 -2.30
N LEU A 42 1.03 9.00 -2.87
CA LEU A 42 1.37 7.59 -2.71
C LEU A 42 1.87 6.96 -4.02
N MET A 43 3.04 6.31 -3.96
CA MET A 43 3.66 5.45 -4.99
C MET A 43 4.04 6.12 -6.32
N VAL A 44 3.10 6.74 -7.01
CA VAL A 44 3.31 7.45 -8.27
C VAL A 44 2.98 8.91 -8.04
N LEU A 45 3.96 9.79 -8.01
CA LEU A 45 3.75 11.22 -7.82
C LEU A 45 3.54 11.90 -9.17
N ASP A 46 3.07 13.15 -9.19
CA ASP A 46 2.92 13.89 -10.45
C ASP A 46 4.28 14.12 -11.15
N GLU A 47 5.34 14.29 -10.36
CA GLU A 47 6.72 14.38 -10.87
C GLU A 47 7.21 13.09 -11.56
N ASP A 48 6.61 11.93 -11.26
CA ASP A 48 6.97 10.67 -11.88
C ASP A 48 6.35 10.50 -13.28
N ILE A 49 5.24 11.17 -13.59
CA ILE A 49 4.46 10.93 -14.80
C ILE A 49 5.30 11.17 -16.06
N GLY A 50 6.06 12.27 -16.10
CA GLY A 50 6.94 12.58 -17.24
C GLY A 50 8.01 11.50 -17.47
N ARG A 51 8.58 10.97 -16.38
CA ARG A 51 9.58 9.89 -16.43
C ARG A 51 8.97 8.59 -16.93
N VAL A 52 7.77 8.24 -16.48
CA VAL A 52 7.07 7.02 -16.92
C VAL A 52 6.67 7.11 -18.40
N LYS A 53 6.14 8.26 -18.85
CA LYS A 53 5.82 8.49 -20.28
C LYS A 53 7.04 8.34 -21.16
N LYS A 54 8.16 8.97 -20.77
CA LYS A 54 9.42 8.83 -21.50
C LYS A 54 9.88 7.37 -21.56
N ALA A 55 9.75 6.61 -20.46
CA ALA A 55 10.08 5.18 -20.47
C ALA A 55 9.20 4.40 -21.46
N ILE A 56 7.89 4.64 -21.51
CA ILE A 56 6.96 4.03 -22.48
C ILE A 56 7.36 4.35 -23.94
N GLU A 57 7.83 5.58 -24.19
CA GLU A 57 8.29 5.99 -25.51
C GLU A 57 9.62 5.35 -25.91
N THR A 58 10.58 5.25 -24.98
CA THR A 58 11.96 4.88 -25.31
C THR A 58 12.33 3.42 -25.03
N ASP A 59 11.63 2.75 -24.12
CA ASP A 59 11.91 1.38 -23.70
C ASP A 59 10.82 0.41 -24.21
N LYS A 60 11.26 -0.64 -24.92
CA LYS A 60 10.36 -1.61 -25.56
C LYS A 60 9.52 -2.39 -24.53
N VAL A 61 10.09 -2.72 -23.38
CA VAL A 61 9.41 -3.49 -22.33
C VAL A 61 8.37 -2.62 -21.64
N ALA A 62 8.72 -1.38 -21.31
CA ALA A 62 7.78 -0.42 -20.72
C ALA A 62 6.57 -0.18 -21.65
N ARG A 63 6.82 -0.04 -22.97
CA ARG A 63 5.75 0.07 -23.97
C ARG A 63 4.83 -1.15 -23.98
N GLN A 64 5.39 -2.35 -24.00
CA GLN A 64 4.61 -3.60 -23.98
C GLN A 64 3.77 -3.74 -22.70
N TRP A 65 4.29 -3.31 -21.55
CA TRP A 65 3.53 -3.30 -20.29
C TRP A 65 2.38 -2.32 -20.35
N HIS A 66 2.60 -1.10 -20.86
CA HIS A 66 1.55 -0.10 -21.02
C HIS A 66 0.45 -0.57 -21.97
N GLU A 67 0.81 -1.12 -23.13
CA GLU A 67 -0.14 -1.68 -24.11
C GLU A 67 -0.99 -2.79 -23.50
N ARG A 68 -0.38 -3.68 -22.70
CA ARG A 68 -1.09 -4.76 -22.01
C ARG A 68 -2.05 -4.23 -20.94
N LEU A 69 -1.60 -3.30 -20.11
CA LEU A 69 -2.46 -2.67 -19.11
C LEU A 69 -3.65 -1.98 -19.75
N ARG A 70 -3.42 -1.25 -20.86
CA ARG A 70 -4.49 -0.60 -21.63
C ARG A 70 -5.48 -1.62 -22.20
N ALA A 71 -4.99 -2.70 -22.80
CA ALA A 71 -5.86 -3.76 -23.33
C ALA A 71 -6.71 -4.42 -22.24
N ASP A 72 -6.16 -4.58 -21.04
CA ASP A 72 -6.89 -5.12 -19.90
C ASP A 72 -7.91 -4.10 -19.34
N ALA A 73 -7.56 -2.82 -19.29
CA ALA A 73 -8.47 -1.74 -18.86
C ALA A 73 -9.66 -1.56 -19.80
N GLU A 74 -9.47 -1.68 -21.12
CA GLU A 74 -10.59 -1.61 -22.09
C GLU A 74 -11.61 -2.73 -21.86
N LYS A 75 -11.17 -3.94 -21.47
CA LYS A 75 -12.08 -5.03 -21.08
C LYS A 75 -12.82 -4.71 -19.79
N MET A 76 -12.13 -4.11 -18.82
CA MET A 76 -12.73 -3.74 -17.54
C MET A 76 -13.89 -2.75 -17.71
N LEU A 77 -13.89 -1.89 -18.73
CA LEU A 77 -14.97 -0.91 -18.94
C LEU A 77 -16.36 -1.56 -19.03
N THR A 78 -16.46 -2.76 -19.61
CA THR A 78 -17.73 -3.47 -19.80
C THR A 78 -17.99 -4.55 -18.75
N ASP A 79 -16.98 -4.94 -17.99
CA ASP A 79 -17.15 -5.88 -16.87
C ASP A 79 -18.09 -5.32 -15.79
N PRO A 80 -18.93 -6.18 -15.18
CA PRO A 80 -19.68 -5.78 -13.99
C PRO A 80 -18.71 -5.32 -12.88
N PRO A 81 -19.07 -4.29 -12.09
CA PRO A 81 -18.30 -3.89 -10.92
C PRO A 81 -18.09 -5.05 -9.95
N VAL A 82 -17.08 -4.93 -9.09
CA VAL A 82 -16.78 -5.91 -8.05
C VAL A 82 -18.00 -6.17 -7.18
N GLU A 83 -18.28 -7.44 -6.91
CA GLU A 83 -19.41 -7.87 -6.10
C GLU A 83 -18.97 -8.31 -4.69
N HIS A 84 -19.85 -8.12 -3.71
CA HIS A 84 -19.64 -8.67 -2.37
C HIS A 84 -20.00 -10.15 -2.35
N LYS A 85 -19.06 -11.00 -2.74
CA LYS A 85 -19.26 -12.45 -2.82
C LYS A 85 -18.12 -13.23 -2.19
N LEU A 86 -18.45 -14.01 -1.16
CA LEU A 86 -17.51 -14.92 -0.53
C LEU A 86 -17.33 -16.19 -1.38
N ILE A 87 -16.08 -16.63 -1.53
CA ILE A 87 -15.70 -17.94 -2.05
C ILE A 87 -15.16 -18.74 -0.86
N GLY A 88 -15.95 -19.69 -0.37
CA GLY A 88 -15.70 -20.27 0.95
C GLY A 88 -15.79 -19.18 2.03
N PRO A 89 -14.83 -19.07 2.97
CA PRO A 89 -14.85 -18.05 4.01
C PRO A 89 -14.22 -16.70 3.60
N ARG A 90 -13.88 -16.52 2.31
CA ARG A 90 -12.99 -15.42 1.85
C ARG A 90 -13.66 -14.53 0.82
N LEU A 91 -13.51 -13.23 0.99
CA LEU A 91 -13.72 -12.16 0.02
C LEU A 91 -12.42 -11.83 -0.75
N LEU A 92 -11.32 -12.55 -0.49
CA LEU A 92 -9.98 -12.27 -1.02
C LEU A 92 -9.93 -12.14 -2.54
N ASP A 93 -10.63 -13.02 -3.25
CA ASP A 93 -10.74 -12.99 -4.72
C ASP A 93 -11.25 -11.62 -5.21
N LYS A 94 -12.34 -11.15 -4.59
CA LYS A 94 -12.97 -9.86 -4.91
C LYS A 94 -12.10 -8.67 -4.49
N SER A 95 -11.40 -8.78 -3.37
CA SER A 95 -10.46 -7.75 -2.90
C SER A 95 -9.28 -7.59 -3.87
N ARG A 96 -8.78 -8.70 -4.43
CA ARG A 96 -7.74 -8.69 -5.47
C ARG A 96 -8.25 -8.16 -6.80
N THR A 97 -9.47 -8.51 -7.20
CA THR A 97 -10.12 -7.91 -8.37
C THR A 97 -10.23 -6.40 -8.22
N ALA A 98 -10.70 -5.91 -7.07
CA ALA A 98 -10.80 -4.48 -6.79
C ALA A 98 -9.43 -3.79 -6.87
N LEU A 99 -8.40 -4.33 -6.19
CA LEU A 99 -7.05 -3.78 -6.23
C LEU A 99 -6.51 -3.71 -7.66
N HIS A 100 -6.59 -4.80 -8.41
CA HIS A 100 -6.11 -4.84 -9.79
C HIS A 100 -6.84 -3.83 -10.68
N ARG A 101 -8.18 -3.78 -10.61
CA ARG A 101 -8.98 -2.88 -11.45
C ARG A 101 -8.74 -1.42 -11.11
N VAL A 102 -8.82 -1.06 -9.82
CA VAL A 102 -8.64 0.32 -9.37
C VAL A 102 -7.23 0.81 -9.69
N SER A 103 -6.18 0.05 -9.37
CA SER A 103 -4.80 0.47 -9.65
C SER A 103 -4.52 0.60 -11.15
N THR A 104 -5.06 -0.31 -11.97
CA THR A 104 -4.85 -0.29 -13.43
C THR A 104 -5.57 0.90 -14.06
N LEU A 105 -6.86 1.07 -13.76
CA LEU A 105 -7.69 2.12 -14.34
C LEU A 105 -7.25 3.52 -13.87
N ALA A 106 -7.01 3.71 -12.57
CA ALA A 106 -6.55 4.98 -12.04
C ALA A 106 -5.15 5.35 -12.54
N GLY A 107 -4.23 4.37 -12.60
CA GLY A 107 -2.88 4.57 -13.13
C GLY A 107 -2.89 4.97 -14.61
N LEU A 108 -3.68 4.27 -15.44
CA LEU A 108 -3.80 4.60 -16.86
C LEU A 108 -4.50 5.95 -17.09
N TYR A 109 -5.48 6.32 -16.27
CA TYR A 109 -6.05 7.67 -16.33
C TYR A 109 -4.97 8.72 -16.08
N ARG A 110 -4.13 8.56 -15.05
CA ARG A 110 -3.07 9.52 -14.75
C ARG A 110 -2.00 9.59 -15.84
N LEU A 111 -1.67 8.46 -16.46
CA LEU A 111 -0.72 8.42 -17.56
C LEU A 111 -1.32 9.02 -18.83
N ASP A 112 -2.52 8.62 -19.22
CA ASP A 112 -3.01 8.84 -20.58
C ASP A 112 -4.15 9.86 -20.68
N GLY A 113 -4.76 10.23 -19.55
CA GLY A 113 -5.83 11.22 -19.47
C GLY A 113 -7.23 10.72 -19.88
N ASP A 114 -7.40 9.42 -20.14
CA ASP A 114 -8.71 8.86 -20.56
C ASP A 114 -9.69 8.80 -19.39
N LYS A 115 -10.65 9.74 -19.37
CA LYS A 115 -11.63 9.89 -18.29
C LYS A 115 -12.53 8.66 -18.11
N ARG A 116 -12.73 7.82 -19.14
CA ARG A 116 -13.52 6.58 -19.01
C ARG A 116 -12.91 5.65 -17.97
N PHE A 117 -11.57 5.60 -17.89
CA PHE A 117 -10.89 4.78 -16.89
C PHE A 117 -11.05 5.34 -15.47
N ALA A 118 -10.98 6.66 -15.29
CA ALA A 118 -11.26 7.28 -14.00
C ALA A 118 -12.69 6.99 -13.53
N GLU A 119 -13.69 7.26 -14.36
CA GLU A 119 -15.11 7.02 -14.05
C GLU A 119 -15.36 5.56 -13.67
N ARG A 120 -14.75 4.63 -14.42
CA ARG A 120 -14.85 3.20 -14.15
C ARG A 120 -14.16 2.79 -12.85
N ALA A 121 -13.01 3.38 -12.51
CA ALA A 121 -12.34 3.16 -11.23
C ALA A 121 -13.16 3.70 -10.05
N VAL A 122 -13.74 4.89 -10.19
CA VAL A 122 -14.65 5.47 -9.18
C VAL A 122 -15.84 4.55 -8.94
N LYS A 123 -16.44 4.01 -10.01
CA LYS A 123 -17.54 3.03 -9.89
C LYS A 123 -17.14 1.78 -9.10
N GLU A 124 -15.94 1.24 -9.30
CA GLU A 124 -15.43 0.10 -8.52
C GLU A 124 -15.28 0.46 -7.03
N MET A 125 -14.66 1.61 -6.74
CA MET A 125 -14.45 2.06 -5.36
C MET A 125 -15.76 2.31 -4.63
N LEU A 126 -16.73 3.00 -5.25
CA LEU A 126 -18.04 3.24 -4.65
C LEU A 126 -18.82 1.94 -4.43
N THR A 127 -18.71 0.99 -5.36
CA THR A 127 -19.35 -0.33 -5.21
C THR A 127 -18.75 -1.08 -4.02
N ALA A 128 -17.42 -1.15 -3.91
CA ALA A 128 -16.74 -1.77 -2.78
C ALA A 128 -16.94 -1.01 -1.45
N ALA A 129 -17.08 0.31 -1.50
CA ALA A 129 -17.43 1.13 -0.35
C ALA A 129 -18.86 0.84 0.14
N ALA A 130 -19.78 0.48 -0.76
CA ALA A 130 -21.15 0.12 -0.42
C ALA A 130 -21.31 -1.31 0.16
N PHE A 131 -20.26 -2.13 0.17
CA PHE A 131 -20.29 -3.44 0.80
C PHE A 131 -20.62 -3.32 2.30
N PRO A 132 -21.29 -4.31 2.91
CA PRO A 132 -21.59 -4.29 4.34
C PRO A 132 -20.31 -4.29 5.18
N ASP A 133 -19.31 -5.06 4.76
CA ASP A 133 -17.98 -5.13 5.35
C ASP A 133 -16.95 -5.61 4.31
N TRP A 134 -15.66 -5.63 4.69
CA TRP A 134 -14.56 -6.19 3.88
C TRP A 134 -14.01 -7.49 4.48
N ASN A 135 -14.89 -8.26 5.13
CA ASN A 135 -14.63 -9.52 5.81
C ASN A 135 -13.47 -9.47 6.84
N PRO A 136 -13.61 -8.70 7.95
CA PRO A 136 -12.56 -8.55 8.95
C PRO A 136 -12.22 -9.86 9.71
N ARG A 137 -13.01 -10.93 9.54
CA ARG A 137 -12.69 -12.27 10.04
C ARG A 137 -11.51 -12.91 9.29
N HIS A 138 -11.36 -12.62 8.00
CA HIS A 138 -10.23 -13.05 7.18
C HIS A 138 -9.47 -11.80 6.70
N PHE A 139 -8.60 -11.28 7.56
CA PHE A 139 -8.08 -9.91 7.45
C PHE A 139 -7.24 -9.61 6.19
N LEU A 140 -6.79 -10.63 5.45
CA LEU A 140 -6.19 -10.40 4.13
C LEU A 140 -7.19 -9.71 3.19
N ASP A 141 -8.47 -10.08 3.27
CA ASP A 141 -9.54 -9.50 2.46
C ASP A 141 -9.65 -7.99 2.73
N THR A 142 -9.73 -7.65 4.02
CA THR A 142 -9.82 -6.27 4.50
C THR A 142 -8.61 -5.46 4.09
N ALA A 143 -7.41 -6.00 4.23
CA ALA A 143 -6.17 -5.30 3.92
C ALA A 143 -6.01 -5.04 2.41
N GLU A 144 -6.27 -6.04 1.57
CA GLU A 144 -6.18 -5.88 0.11
C GLU A 144 -7.25 -4.89 -0.41
N MET A 145 -8.47 -4.92 0.15
CA MET A 145 -9.54 -3.97 -0.21
C MET A 145 -9.22 -2.55 0.26
N THR A 146 -8.66 -2.39 1.46
CA THR A 146 -8.20 -1.09 1.97
C THR A 146 -7.15 -0.50 1.03
N ASN A 147 -6.18 -1.30 0.60
CA ASN A 147 -5.14 -0.88 -0.34
C ASN A 147 -5.74 -0.42 -1.68
N ALA A 148 -6.72 -1.16 -2.21
CA ALA A 148 -7.41 -0.83 -3.46
C ALA A 148 -8.05 0.56 -3.41
N LEU A 149 -8.89 0.82 -2.41
CA LEU A 149 -9.59 2.09 -2.29
C LEU A 149 -8.63 3.24 -1.95
N ALA A 150 -7.58 2.99 -1.17
CA ALA A 150 -6.61 4.00 -0.80
C ALA A 150 -5.78 4.49 -1.99
N LEU A 151 -5.32 3.56 -2.86
CA LEU A 151 -4.65 3.93 -4.10
C LEU A 151 -5.56 4.74 -5.02
N GLY A 152 -6.81 4.31 -5.19
CA GLY A 152 -7.76 5.03 -6.03
C GLY A 152 -8.15 6.39 -5.43
N TYR A 153 -8.34 6.49 -4.12
CA TYR A 153 -8.62 7.74 -3.40
C TYR A 153 -7.50 8.76 -3.62
N ASP A 154 -6.25 8.34 -3.45
CA ASP A 154 -5.08 9.20 -3.64
C ASP A 154 -4.89 9.60 -5.11
N TRP A 155 -4.96 8.64 -6.04
CA TRP A 155 -4.66 8.89 -7.45
C TRP A 155 -5.79 9.60 -8.20
N LEU A 156 -7.03 9.51 -7.72
CA LEU A 156 -8.21 10.11 -8.35
C LEU A 156 -8.78 11.26 -7.54
N TYR A 157 -8.06 11.76 -6.54
CA TYR A 157 -8.55 12.77 -5.60
C TYR A 157 -9.21 13.99 -6.28
N ASP A 158 -8.59 14.48 -7.35
CA ASP A 158 -9.04 15.66 -8.10
C ASP A 158 -10.26 15.40 -9.01
N VAL A 159 -10.53 14.14 -9.37
CA VAL A 159 -11.71 13.77 -10.17
C VAL A 159 -12.88 13.29 -9.33
N LEU A 160 -12.63 12.89 -8.07
CA LEU A 160 -13.68 12.52 -7.14
C LEU A 160 -14.51 13.74 -6.76
N SER A 161 -15.83 13.58 -6.68
CA SER A 161 -16.68 14.58 -6.05
C SER A 161 -16.42 14.65 -4.54
N ALA A 162 -16.88 15.70 -3.87
CA ALA A 162 -16.77 15.79 -2.41
C ALA A 162 -17.50 14.64 -1.71
N ASP A 163 -18.65 14.23 -2.24
CA ASP A 163 -19.45 13.13 -1.70
C ASP A 163 -18.78 11.78 -1.93
N ASP A 164 -18.17 11.56 -3.10
CA ASP A 164 -17.42 10.33 -3.36
C ASP A 164 -16.18 10.24 -2.47
N ARG A 165 -15.45 11.35 -2.28
CA ARG A 165 -14.32 11.40 -1.34
C ARG A 165 -14.78 11.04 0.07
N ALA A 166 -15.86 11.65 0.56
CA ALA A 166 -16.38 11.34 1.88
C ALA A 166 -16.78 9.86 2.00
N THR A 167 -17.49 9.32 1.00
CA THR A 167 -17.94 7.92 0.98
C THR A 167 -16.77 6.95 1.02
N ILE A 168 -15.75 7.17 0.18
CA ILE A 168 -14.58 6.29 0.08
C ILE A 168 -13.72 6.40 1.35
N ARG A 169 -13.48 7.61 1.87
CA ARG A 169 -12.75 7.81 3.13
C ARG A 169 -13.46 7.10 4.28
N THR A 170 -14.77 7.27 4.44
CA THR A 170 -15.55 6.59 5.48
C THR A 170 -15.43 5.08 5.34
N ALA A 171 -15.44 4.52 4.13
CA ALA A 171 -15.23 3.09 3.95
C ALA A 171 -13.82 2.64 4.36
N ILE A 172 -12.76 3.36 3.98
CA ILE A 172 -11.37 3.10 4.42
C ILE A 172 -11.29 3.09 5.95
N VAL A 173 -11.89 4.08 6.60
CA VAL A 173 -11.89 4.21 8.07
C VAL A 173 -12.67 3.08 8.74
N GLU A 174 -13.96 2.92 8.40
CA GLU A 174 -14.85 2.01 9.13
C GLU A 174 -14.64 0.53 8.80
N LYS A 175 -14.28 0.22 7.55
CA LYS A 175 -14.17 -1.17 7.07
C LYS A 175 -12.74 -1.67 7.00
N GLY A 176 -11.76 -0.77 6.93
CA GLY A 176 -10.34 -1.10 6.88
C GLY A 176 -9.61 -0.80 8.19
N LEU A 177 -9.41 0.48 8.49
CA LEU A 177 -8.50 0.94 9.54
C LEU A 177 -9.00 0.65 10.96
N LYS A 178 -10.27 0.91 11.27
CA LYS A 178 -10.84 0.62 12.60
C LYS A 178 -10.80 -0.89 12.93
N PRO A 179 -11.18 -1.81 12.02
CA PRO A 179 -10.93 -3.24 12.22
C PRO A 179 -9.46 -3.57 12.45
N GLY A 180 -8.54 -2.87 11.77
CA GLY A 180 -7.09 -2.99 11.98
C GLY A 180 -6.67 -2.62 13.39
N GLN A 181 -7.13 -1.46 13.90
CA GLN A 181 -6.88 -1.03 15.29
C GLN A 181 -7.38 -2.06 16.30
N GLN A 182 -8.56 -2.65 16.07
CA GLN A 182 -9.08 -3.70 16.93
C GLN A 182 -8.19 -4.95 16.95
N VAL A 183 -7.50 -5.28 15.85
CA VAL A 183 -6.54 -6.39 15.85
C VAL A 183 -5.23 -6.00 16.55
N TYR A 184 -4.72 -4.78 16.34
CA TYR A 184 -3.52 -4.31 17.04
C TYR A 184 -3.69 -4.24 18.56
N ALA A 185 -4.91 -4.01 19.06
CA ALA A 185 -5.21 -3.98 20.50
C ALA A 185 -5.23 -5.37 21.17
N LYS A 186 -5.18 -6.46 20.40
CA LYS A 186 -5.23 -7.84 20.93
C LYS A 186 -3.84 -8.34 21.27
N ALA A 187 -3.76 -9.29 22.21
CA ALA A 187 -2.51 -9.96 22.57
C ALA A 187 -1.95 -10.84 21.44
N SER A 188 -2.79 -11.28 20.51
CA SER A 188 -2.42 -12.13 19.37
C SER A 188 -3.17 -11.72 18.10
N GLY A 189 -2.59 -12.07 16.94
CA GLY A 189 -3.15 -11.78 15.62
C GLY A 189 -2.05 -11.63 14.57
N TRP A 190 -2.45 -11.25 13.35
CA TRP A 190 -1.51 -11.09 12.23
C TRP A 190 -0.39 -10.10 12.51
N HIS A 191 -0.62 -9.10 13.36
CA HIS A 191 0.37 -8.09 13.72
C HIS A 191 1.52 -8.65 14.59
N LYS A 192 1.41 -9.89 15.08
CA LYS A 192 2.49 -10.62 15.78
C LYS A 192 3.04 -11.78 14.96
N SER A 193 2.46 -12.07 13.80
CA SER A 193 2.92 -13.15 12.92
C SER A 193 4.30 -12.84 12.32
N ILE A 194 5.08 -13.89 12.08
CA ILE A 194 6.42 -13.84 11.46
C ILE A 194 6.41 -14.21 9.97
N HIS A 195 5.25 -14.16 9.33
CA HIS A 195 5.00 -14.67 7.99
C HIS A 195 4.11 -13.70 7.20
N ASN A 196 3.77 -14.01 5.94
CA ASN A 196 3.15 -13.08 5.00
C ASN A 196 1.90 -12.36 5.52
N TRP A 197 1.12 -12.98 6.40
CA TRP A 197 -0.11 -12.40 6.95
C TRP A 197 0.16 -11.05 7.63
N ASN A 198 1.29 -10.92 8.31
CA ASN A 198 1.74 -9.66 8.89
C ASN A 198 2.00 -8.61 7.81
N GLN A 199 2.81 -8.96 6.80
CA GLN A 199 3.29 -8.04 5.77
C GLN A 199 2.14 -7.53 4.91
N VAL A 200 1.22 -8.42 4.52
CA VAL A 200 0.05 -8.07 3.71
C VAL A 200 -0.88 -7.14 4.48
N CYS A 201 -1.19 -7.48 5.73
CA CYS A 201 -2.11 -6.67 6.53
C CYS A 201 -1.54 -5.29 6.88
N ASN A 202 -0.30 -5.23 7.35
CA ASN A 202 0.35 -3.96 7.64
C ASN A 202 0.53 -3.09 6.38
N GLY A 203 0.93 -3.70 5.26
CA GLY A 203 1.12 -2.97 4.00
C GLY A 203 -0.18 -2.33 3.51
N GLY A 204 -1.27 -3.09 3.45
CA GLY A 204 -2.56 -2.56 3.00
C GLY A 204 -3.12 -1.46 3.91
N LEU A 205 -3.03 -1.64 5.23
CA LEU A 205 -3.49 -0.63 6.19
C LEU A 205 -2.61 0.63 6.21
N THR A 206 -1.30 0.51 5.95
CA THR A 206 -0.38 1.65 5.88
C THR A 206 -0.74 2.56 4.71
N VAL A 207 -0.97 1.98 3.53
CA VAL A 207 -1.46 2.73 2.36
C VAL A 207 -2.79 3.41 2.67
N GLY A 208 -3.72 2.66 3.29
CA GLY A 208 -5.00 3.20 3.77
C GLY A 208 -4.86 4.39 4.69
N ALA A 209 -4.02 4.29 5.71
CA ALA A 209 -3.79 5.36 6.69
C ALA A 209 -3.20 6.61 6.06
N LEU A 210 -2.20 6.48 5.19
CA LEU A 210 -1.52 7.63 4.57
C LEU A 210 -2.38 8.34 3.54
N ALA A 211 -3.28 7.61 2.86
CA ALA A 211 -4.23 8.19 1.90
C ALA A 211 -5.24 9.15 2.53
N ILE A 212 -5.48 9.05 3.84
CA ILE A 212 -6.49 9.83 4.57
C ILE A 212 -5.90 10.61 5.74
N ALA A 213 -4.57 10.66 5.85
CA ALA A 213 -3.85 11.17 7.03
C ALA A 213 -4.00 12.68 7.27
N ASP A 214 -4.40 13.46 6.27
CA ASP A 214 -4.72 14.88 6.40
C ASP A 214 -6.13 15.14 6.94
N GLU A 215 -7.03 14.17 6.82
CA GLU A 215 -8.41 14.27 7.32
C GLU A 215 -8.62 13.46 8.61
N GLU A 216 -7.87 12.38 8.81
CA GLU A 216 -7.94 11.51 10.00
C GLU A 216 -6.53 11.26 10.61
N PRO A 217 -5.80 12.32 11.01
CA PRO A 217 -4.39 12.22 11.39
C PRO A 217 -4.13 11.32 12.59
N GLU A 218 -5.00 11.32 13.60
CA GLU A 218 -4.81 10.51 14.81
C GLU A 218 -5.01 9.00 14.55
N LEU A 219 -6.00 8.66 13.72
CA LEU A 219 -6.20 7.28 13.28
C LEU A 219 -5.00 6.82 12.44
N ALA A 220 -4.58 7.62 11.47
CA ALA A 220 -3.45 7.31 10.61
C ALA A 220 -2.17 7.11 11.43
N ARG A 221 -1.89 8.00 12.38
CA ARG A 221 -0.76 7.91 13.31
C ARG A 221 -0.70 6.59 14.06
N GLY A 222 -1.82 6.19 14.67
CA GLY A 222 -1.91 4.95 15.43
C GLY A 222 -1.67 3.71 14.55
N ILE A 223 -2.20 3.71 13.33
CA ILE A 223 -1.97 2.62 12.37
C ILE A 223 -0.50 2.55 11.96
N ILE A 224 0.14 3.67 11.62
CA ILE A 224 1.52 3.71 11.15
C ILE A 224 2.50 3.32 12.26
N GLN A 225 2.29 3.80 13.49
CA GLN A 225 3.10 3.38 14.64
C GLN A 225 2.98 1.88 14.90
N SER A 226 1.76 1.33 14.83
CA SER A 226 1.52 -0.10 15.01
C SER A 226 2.18 -0.93 13.91
N ALA A 227 2.10 -0.47 12.65
CA ALA A 227 2.72 -1.13 11.51
C ALA A 227 4.26 -1.14 11.59
N ARG A 228 4.86 0.00 11.99
CA ARG A 228 6.32 0.12 12.22
C ARG A 228 6.83 -0.86 13.26
N ALA A 229 6.09 -1.06 14.34
CA ALA A 229 6.43 -2.04 15.37
C ALA A 229 6.20 -3.49 14.91
N SER A 230 5.28 -3.73 13.98
CA SER A 230 4.82 -5.06 13.58
C SER A 230 5.61 -5.68 12.42
N ILE A 231 5.86 -4.93 11.35
CA ILE A 231 6.49 -5.44 10.12
C ILE A 231 7.87 -6.07 10.32
N PRO A 232 8.77 -5.53 11.18
CA PRO A 232 10.08 -6.14 11.38
C PRO A 232 10.03 -7.61 11.80
N LEU A 233 8.98 -8.04 12.49
CA LEU A 233 8.79 -9.43 12.93
C LEU A 233 8.77 -10.39 11.74
N ALA A 234 8.01 -10.05 10.68
CA ALA A 234 7.89 -10.89 9.49
C ALA A 234 9.04 -10.67 8.51
N MET A 235 9.56 -9.44 8.38
CA MET A 235 10.74 -9.19 7.54
C MET A 235 11.98 -9.97 7.99
N LYS A 236 12.11 -10.24 9.29
CA LYS A 236 13.20 -11.07 9.81
C LYS A 236 13.18 -12.50 9.25
N SER A 237 12.02 -13.01 8.82
CA SER A 237 11.92 -14.35 8.22
C SER A 237 12.65 -14.48 6.88
N PHE A 238 12.97 -13.35 6.23
CA PHE A 238 13.76 -13.33 5.00
C PHE A 238 15.27 -13.42 5.26
N ALA A 239 15.71 -13.34 6.51
CA ALA A 239 17.13 -13.38 6.82
C ALA A 239 17.68 -14.82 6.82
N PRO A 240 18.96 -15.01 6.47
CA PRO A 240 19.91 -13.98 6.04
C PRO A 240 19.97 -13.76 4.52
N ASP A 241 19.41 -14.67 3.72
CA ASP A 241 19.66 -14.80 2.28
C ASP A 241 18.53 -14.28 1.38
N GLY A 242 17.45 -13.78 1.98
CA GLY A 242 16.25 -13.32 1.29
C GLY A 242 15.20 -14.41 1.08
N GLY A 243 15.43 -15.66 1.50
CA GLY A 243 14.50 -16.77 1.33
C GLY A 243 13.25 -16.64 2.21
N CYS A 244 12.08 -17.06 1.71
CA CYS A 244 10.86 -17.12 2.52
C CYS A 244 10.53 -18.57 2.92
N PRO A 245 10.37 -18.88 4.22
CA PRO A 245 9.98 -20.21 4.68
C PRO A 245 8.65 -20.72 4.11
N GLU A 246 7.75 -19.83 3.69
CA GLU A 246 6.45 -20.17 3.10
C GLU A 246 6.54 -20.52 1.61
N GLY A 247 7.73 -20.47 1.03
CA GLY A 247 7.99 -20.78 -0.37
C GLY A 247 7.82 -19.58 -1.33
N PRO A 248 8.17 -19.76 -2.61
CA PRO A 248 8.32 -18.66 -3.56
C PRO A 248 7.01 -17.91 -3.87
N GLY A 249 5.87 -18.60 -3.83
CA GLY A 249 4.56 -17.96 -4.06
C GLY A 249 4.22 -16.95 -2.97
N TYR A 250 4.38 -17.34 -1.70
CA TYR A 250 4.17 -16.43 -0.57
C TYR A 250 5.28 -15.39 -0.44
N TRP A 251 6.52 -15.70 -0.84
CA TRP A 251 7.57 -14.70 -0.99
C TRP A 251 7.11 -13.55 -1.88
N GLY A 252 6.59 -13.84 -3.08
CA GLY A 252 6.13 -12.81 -4.02
C GLY A 252 4.97 -11.99 -3.47
N TYR A 253 4.03 -12.65 -2.77
CA TYR A 253 2.88 -11.98 -2.16
C TYR A 253 3.27 -11.06 -1.00
N ALA A 254 4.09 -11.58 -0.07
CA ALA A 254 4.62 -10.84 1.07
C ALA A 254 5.47 -9.65 0.63
N THR A 255 6.39 -9.87 -0.31
CA THR A 255 7.29 -8.83 -0.82
C THR A 255 6.53 -7.69 -1.50
N ARG A 256 5.47 -7.98 -2.26
CA ARG A 256 4.62 -6.93 -2.87
C ARG A 256 4.06 -5.97 -1.81
N TYR A 257 3.56 -6.51 -0.71
CA TYR A 257 2.98 -5.69 0.36
C TYR A 257 4.03 -5.00 1.25
N ASN A 258 5.21 -5.60 1.40
CA ASN A 258 6.36 -4.88 1.94
C ASN A 258 6.73 -3.67 1.09
N VAL A 259 6.73 -3.81 -0.24
CA VAL A 259 7.03 -2.68 -1.15
C VAL A 259 5.96 -1.60 -1.00
N PHE A 260 4.68 -1.95 -0.92
CA PHE A 260 3.62 -0.98 -0.61
C PHE A 260 3.87 -0.25 0.72
N TYR A 261 4.25 -0.97 1.77
CA TYR A 261 4.58 -0.38 3.06
C TYR A 261 5.78 0.57 2.99
N LEU A 262 6.87 0.17 2.33
CA LEU A 262 8.11 0.94 2.29
C LEU A 262 8.04 2.15 1.36
N ALA A 263 7.22 2.07 0.29
CA ALA A 263 7.10 3.12 -0.71
C ALA A 263 6.07 4.21 -0.33
N ALA A 264 5.15 3.90 0.59
CA ALA A 264 4.13 4.83 1.10
C ALA A 264 4.73 5.77 2.17
#